data_AF-A0A7S2BSA4-F1
#
_entry.id   AF-A0A7S2BSA4-F1
#
_cell.length_a   1.000
_cell.length_b   1.000
_cell.length_c   1.000
_cell.angle_alpha   90.00
_cell.angle_beta   90.00
_cell.angle_gamma   90.00
#
_symmetry.space_group_name_H-M   'P 1'
#
loop_
_entity.id
_entity.type
_entity.pdbx_description
1 polymer ?
#
loop_
_entity_poly.entity_id
_entity_poly.type
_entity_poly.pdbx_seq_one_letter_code
_entity_poly.pdbx_strand_id
1 'polypeptide(L)'
;VDKLQLLVERNHNKLLFPGWSNTSDFANTPETFGTVALHSPELAEVVSKIEVGEEVKLTSDQRYLCAKMGTKLPFLPVHGEAECKLFTELILKPGKFDSHQMAIDWCERVNGVTIFPKLPVYLRTHFETFDHGQRVRDALKGMAGELEKLAAMEVETREAAAVATAAASSASSSSGTGEGGG
;
A
#
# COMPACT_ATOMS: atom_id res chain seq x y z
N VAL A 1 28.49 -24.19 18.43
CA VAL A 1 27.28 -24.24 19.29
C VAL A 1 26.17 -24.97 18.56
N ASP A 2 25.82 -24.54 17.35
CA ASP A 2 24.77 -25.14 16.51
C ASP A 2 24.92 -26.65 16.25
N LYS A 3 26.11 -27.12 15.84
CA LYS A 3 26.35 -28.57 15.60
C LYS A 3 26.11 -29.44 16.83
N LEU A 4 26.42 -28.91 18.03
CA LEU A 4 26.18 -29.59 19.30
C LEU A 4 24.68 -29.64 19.62
N GLN A 5 23.96 -28.54 19.38
CA GLN A 5 22.50 -28.50 19.54
C GLN A 5 21.81 -29.49 18.60
N LEU A 6 22.19 -29.52 17.32
CA LEU A 6 21.65 -30.46 16.34
C LEU A 6 21.93 -31.93 16.69
N LEU A 7 23.13 -32.24 17.20
CA LEU A 7 23.49 -33.60 17.65
C LEU A 7 22.66 -34.04 18.86
N VAL A 8 22.46 -33.16 19.83
CA VAL A 8 21.68 -33.47 21.04
C VAL A 8 20.19 -33.54 20.73
N GLU A 9 19.70 -32.67 19.85
CA GLU A 9 18.32 -32.69 19.38
C GLU A 9 18.04 -34.00 18.62
N ARG A 10 18.91 -34.43 17.69
CA ARG A 10 18.75 -35.70 16.98
C ARG A 10 18.84 -36.93 17.86
N ASN A 11 19.73 -36.95 18.86
CA ASN A 11 19.95 -38.14 19.69
C ASN A 11 19.00 -38.24 20.89
N HIS A 12 18.55 -37.09 21.42
CA HIS A 12 17.85 -37.03 22.70
C HIS A 12 16.54 -36.22 22.65
N ASN A 13 16.16 -35.66 21.50
CA ASN A 13 14.99 -34.76 21.33
C ASN A 13 14.94 -33.65 22.38
N LYS A 14 16.10 -33.09 22.72
CA LYS A 14 16.24 -32.00 23.71
C LYS A 14 17.00 -30.82 23.11
N LEU A 15 16.46 -29.63 23.29
CA LEU A 15 17.13 -28.37 23.00
C LEU A 15 18.12 -28.04 24.12
N LEU A 16 19.41 -28.02 23.81
CA LEU A 16 20.47 -27.74 24.80
C LEU A 16 20.53 -26.25 25.16
N PHE A 17 20.30 -25.35 24.18
CA PHE A 17 20.26 -23.90 24.38
C PHE A 17 18.94 -23.33 23.87
N PRO A 18 17.93 -23.16 24.73
CA PRO A 18 16.58 -22.74 24.32
C PRO A 18 16.50 -21.33 23.71
N GLY A 19 17.44 -20.44 24.07
CA GLY A 19 17.50 -19.07 23.56
C GLY A 19 18.46 -18.87 22.38
N TRP A 20 19.06 -19.95 21.86
CA TRP A 20 20.05 -19.88 20.79
C TRP A 20 19.41 -20.31 19.46
N SER A 21 19.21 -19.35 18.56
CA SER A 21 18.81 -19.63 17.18
C SER A 21 19.99 -20.24 16.42
N ASN A 22 19.74 -21.34 15.72
CA ASN A 22 20.76 -22.04 14.93
C ASN A 22 21.33 -21.10 13.87
N THR A 23 22.51 -20.56 14.14
CA THR A 23 23.10 -19.51 13.31
C THR A 23 23.61 -20.09 11.98
N SER A 24 23.94 -21.39 11.96
CA SER A 24 24.34 -22.11 10.75
C SER A 24 23.20 -22.43 9.76
N ASP A 25 21.93 -22.26 10.12
CA ASP A 25 20.82 -22.36 9.15
C ASP A 25 20.72 -21.11 8.26
N PHE A 26 21.37 -20.02 8.66
CA PHE A 26 21.39 -18.78 7.89
C PHE A 26 22.57 -18.76 6.94
N ALA A 27 22.31 -18.48 5.66
CA ALA A 27 23.37 -18.26 4.69
C ALA A 27 24.24 -17.07 5.10
N ASN A 28 25.56 -17.21 4.99
CA ASN A 28 26.50 -16.13 5.26
C ASN A 28 26.31 -15.07 4.17
N THR A 29 25.58 -13.99 4.48
CA THR A 29 25.36 -12.91 3.53
C THR A 29 26.51 -11.90 3.64
N PRO A 30 26.94 -11.27 2.52
CA PRO A 30 27.91 -10.17 2.55
C PRO A 30 27.25 -8.89 3.11
N GLU A 31 26.64 -8.99 4.29
CA GLU A 31 25.91 -7.92 4.93
C GLU A 31 26.87 -6.79 5.29
N THR A 32 26.76 -5.68 4.54
CA THR A 32 27.38 -4.42 4.91
C THR A 32 26.33 -3.61 5.66
N PHE A 33 26.39 -3.66 7.00
CA PHE A 33 25.59 -2.90 7.98
C PHE A 33 24.23 -2.37 7.49
N GLY A 34 23.14 -3.12 7.76
CA GLY A 34 21.77 -2.60 7.81
C GLY A 34 20.96 -2.60 6.50
N THR A 35 21.54 -2.99 5.36
CA THR A 35 20.81 -3.07 4.08
C THR A 35 21.06 -4.42 3.39
N VAL A 36 20.25 -5.42 3.73
CA VAL A 36 20.19 -6.71 3.03
C VAL A 36 18.82 -6.84 2.39
N ALA A 37 18.79 -7.26 1.13
CA ALA A 37 17.55 -7.65 0.50
C ALA A 37 17.05 -8.95 1.14
N LEU A 38 16.06 -8.86 2.02
CA LEU A 38 15.40 -10.03 2.61
C LEU A 38 14.45 -10.64 1.57
N HIS A 39 14.98 -11.58 0.78
CA HIS A 39 14.22 -12.27 -0.27
C HIS A 39 14.54 -13.76 -0.34
N SER A 40 13.60 -14.54 -0.86
CA SER A 40 13.80 -15.98 -1.11
C SER A 40 14.86 -16.18 -2.20
N PRO A 41 15.56 -17.33 -2.21
CA PRO A 41 16.54 -17.64 -3.26
C PRO A 41 15.93 -17.60 -4.67
N GLU A 42 14.67 -18.02 -4.82
CA GLU A 42 13.93 -17.96 -6.08
C GLU A 42 13.80 -16.51 -6.61
N LEU A 43 13.45 -15.57 -5.73
CA LEU A 43 13.34 -14.16 -6.12
C LEU A 43 14.73 -13.58 -6.45
N ALA A 44 15.79 -14.04 -5.78
CA ALA A 44 17.16 -13.60 -6.06
C ALA A 44 17.60 -13.99 -7.47
N GLU A 45 17.30 -15.22 -7.89
CA GLU A 45 17.58 -15.69 -9.25
C GLU A 45 16.84 -14.86 -10.29
N VAL A 46 15.55 -14.61 -10.08
CA VAL A 46 14.73 -13.85 -11.03
C VAL A 46 15.23 -12.41 -11.12
N VAL A 47 15.54 -11.76 -9.99
CA VAL A 47 16.08 -10.39 -9.96
C VAL A 47 17.44 -10.30 -10.66
N SER A 48 18.28 -11.33 -10.54
CA SER A 48 19.58 -11.37 -11.23
C SER A 48 19.45 -11.44 -12.76
N LYS A 49 18.37 -12.07 -13.26
CA LYS A 49 18.06 -12.24 -14.68
C LYS A 49 17.43 -11.00 -15.32
N ILE A 50 17.01 -10.00 -14.54
CA ILE A 50 16.42 -8.77 -15.08
C ILE A 50 17.46 -8.06 -15.97
N GLU A 51 17.06 -7.85 -17.23
CA GLU A 51 17.79 -7.03 -18.19
C GLU A 51 17.39 -5.57 -17.98
N VAL A 52 18.37 -4.75 -17.58
CA VAL A 52 18.16 -3.31 -17.37
C VAL A 52 18.54 -2.61 -18.67
N GLY A 53 17.59 -1.93 -19.31
CA GLY A 53 17.87 -1.11 -20.50
C GLY A 53 18.79 0.07 -20.15
N GLU A 54 19.56 0.55 -21.14
CA GLU A 54 20.59 1.61 -20.96
C GLU A 54 20.03 2.96 -20.45
N GLU A 55 18.71 3.15 -20.41
CA GLU A 55 18.05 4.41 -20.10
C GLU A 55 17.75 4.64 -18.60
N VAL A 56 18.12 3.69 -17.73
CA VAL A 56 17.78 3.76 -16.30
C VAL A 56 18.64 4.79 -15.55
N LYS A 57 18.10 6.00 -15.39
CA LYS A 57 18.68 7.07 -14.57
C LYS A 57 18.37 6.86 -13.09
N LEU A 58 19.18 6.06 -12.41
CA LEU A 58 19.10 5.91 -10.95
C LEU A 58 19.56 7.18 -10.24
N THR A 59 18.86 7.58 -9.17
CA THR A 59 19.31 8.65 -8.27
C THR A 59 20.54 8.21 -7.46
N SER A 60 21.23 9.15 -6.81
CA SER A 60 22.41 8.83 -5.98
C SER A 60 22.11 7.79 -4.90
N ASP A 61 20.98 7.95 -4.22
CA ASP A 61 20.55 7.05 -3.14
C ASP A 61 20.19 5.67 -3.67
N GLN A 62 19.55 5.60 -4.84
CA GLN A 62 19.23 4.34 -5.51
C GLN A 62 20.49 3.58 -5.91
N ARG A 63 21.51 4.27 -6.44
CA ARG A 63 22.83 3.65 -6.73
C ARG A 63 23.49 3.12 -5.46
N TYR A 64 23.41 3.88 -4.36
CA TYR A 64 23.92 3.43 -3.08
C TYR A 64 23.21 2.16 -2.61
N LEU A 65 21.88 2.11 -2.69
CA LEU A 65 21.08 0.94 -2.35
C LEU A 65 21.44 -0.27 -3.20
N CYS A 66 21.57 -0.12 -4.53
CA CYS A 66 22.02 -1.20 -5.41
C CYS A 66 23.40 -1.73 -5.02
N ALA A 67 24.36 -0.84 -4.74
CA ALA A 67 25.72 -1.21 -4.36
C ALA A 67 25.77 -1.97 -3.03
N LYS A 68 24.90 -1.62 -2.07
CA LYS A 68 24.82 -2.29 -0.77
C LYS A 68 24.06 -3.60 -0.82
N MET A 69 22.99 -3.69 -1.61
CA MET A 69 22.17 -4.90 -1.74
C MET A 69 22.73 -5.89 -2.77
N GLY A 70 23.70 -5.49 -3.59
CA GLY A 70 24.24 -6.32 -4.67
C GLY A 70 23.25 -6.55 -5.81
N THR A 71 22.26 -5.68 -5.96
CA THR A 71 21.21 -5.80 -6.99
C THR A 71 21.39 -4.78 -8.11
N LYS A 72 20.93 -5.12 -9.32
CA LYS A 72 20.97 -4.19 -10.47
C LYS A 72 20.01 -3.01 -10.29
N LEU A 73 18.86 -3.26 -9.67
CA LEU A 73 17.81 -2.28 -9.39
C LEU A 73 17.50 -2.25 -7.89
N PRO A 74 17.12 -1.08 -7.34
CA PRO A 74 16.74 -0.98 -5.95
C PRO A 74 15.33 -1.54 -5.73
N PHE A 75 15.11 -2.17 -4.58
CA PHE A 75 13.77 -2.51 -4.13
C PHE A 75 13.11 -1.29 -3.51
N LEU A 76 12.04 -0.80 -4.13
CA LEU A 76 11.30 0.37 -3.66
C LEU A 76 9.86 -0.02 -3.29
N PRO A 77 9.21 0.69 -2.36
CA PRO A 77 7.77 0.56 -2.13
C PRO A 77 6.97 0.79 -3.42
N VAL A 78 5.73 0.29 -3.49
CA VAL A 78 4.84 0.51 -4.64
C VAL A 78 4.50 2.00 -4.72
N HIS A 79 4.88 2.64 -5.83
CA HIS A 79 4.68 4.06 -6.06
C HIS A 79 4.48 4.34 -7.56
N GLY A 80 3.56 5.26 -7.86
CA GLY A 80 3.30 5.70 -9.22
C GLY A 80 2.20 4.90 -9.92
N GLU A 81 1.62 5.50 -10.96
CA GLU A 81 0.43 4.95 -11.60
C GLU A 81 0.68 3.62 -12.32
N ALA A 82 1.84 3.45 -12.94
CA ALA A 82 2.19 2.24 -13.67
C ALA A 82 2.27 1.02 -12.73
N GLU A 83 2.90 1.18 -11.57
CA GLU A 83 3.02 0.11 -10.57
C GLU A 83 1.66 -0.20 -9.93
N CYS A 84 0.84 0.81 -9.63
CA CYS A 84 -0.52 0.59 -9.11
C CYS A 84 -1.41 -0.15 -10.12
N LYS A 85 -1.30 0.16 -11.41
CA LYS A 85 -2.01 -0.55 -12.48
C LYS A 85 -1.56 -2.00 -12.57
N LEU A 86 -0.24 -2.25 -12.58
CA LEU A 86 0.30 -3.61 -12.57
C LEU A 86 -0.16 -4.40 -11.33
N PHE A 87 -0.14 -3.78 -10.15
CA PHE A 87 -0.65 -4.42 -8.92
C PHE A 87 -2.12 -4.83 -9.07
N THR A 88 -2.94 -3.94 -9.64
CA THR A 88 -4.36 -4.21 -9.86
C THR A 88 -4.54 -5.35 -10.87
N GLU A 89 -3.80 -5.34 -11.98
CA GLU A 89 -3.81 -6.42 -12.97
C GLU A 89 -3.43 -7.79 -12.38
N LEU A 90 -2.40 -7.83 -11.53
CA LEU A 90 -1.95 -9.06 -10.89
C LEU A 90 -2.94 -9.56 -9.84
N ILE A 91 -3.66 -8.67 -9.14
CA ILE A 91 -4.65 -9.07 -8.13
C ILE A 91 -6.00 -9.48 -8.72
N LEU A 92 -6.29 -9.05 -9.94
CA LEU A 92 -7.47 -9.49 -10.73
C LEU A 92 -7.35 -10.94 -11.21
N LYS A 93 -6.13 -11.51 -11.26
CA LYS A 93 -5.93 -12.92 -11.61
C LYS A 93 -6.66 -13.81 -10.58
N PRO A 94 -7.37 -14.87 -11.02
CA PRO A 94 -8.10 -15.74 -10.11
C PRO A 94 -7.13 -16.48 -9.18
N GLY A 95 -7.22 -16.22 -7.87
CA GLY A 95 -6.37 -16.84 -6.87
C GLY A 95 -6.41 -16.11 -5.53
N LYS A 96 -5.89 -16.76 -4.49
CA LYS A 96 -5.61 -16.09 -3.21
C LYS A 96 -4.37 -15.21 -3.39
N PHE A 97 -4.37 -14.03 -2.77
CA PHE A 97 -3.20 -13.15 -2.74
C PHE A 97 -2.01 -13.87 -2.08
N ASP A 98 -0.98 -14.14 -2.88
CA ASP A 98 0.33 -14.63 -2.43
C ASP A 98 1.38 -13.58 -2.80
N SER A 99 1.94 -12.94 -1.78
CA SER A 99 2.95 -11.89 -1.94
C SER A 99 4.27 -12.38 -2.52
N HIS A 100 4.63 -13.66 -2.31
CA HIS A 100 5.88 -14.20 -2.84
C HIS A 100 5.76 -14.49 -4.33
N GLN A 101 4.69 -15.19 -4.74
CA GLN A 101 4.43 -15.46 -6.16
C GLN A 101 4.20 -14.16 -6.93
N MET A 102 3.45 -13.22 -6.36
CA MET A 102 3.25 -11.91 -7.01
C MET A 102 4.58 -11.16 -7.21
N ALA A 103 5.53 -11.24 -6.28
CA ALA A 103 6.84 -10.61 -6.45
C ALA A 103 7.67 -11.24 -7.59
N ILE A 104 7.51 -12.55 -7.81
CA ILE A 104 8.14 -13.27 -8.93
C ILE A 104 7.51 -12.83 -10.26
N ASP A 105 6.17 -12.91 -10.37
CA ASP A 105 5.40 -12.44 -11.53
C ASP A 105 5.72 -10.97 -11.86
N TRP A 106 5.91 -10.15 -10.83
CA TRP A 106 6.24 -8.73 -10.98
C TRP A 106 7.56 -8.52 -11.73
N CYS A 107 8.56 -9.36 -11.45
CA CYS A 107 9.89 -9.22 -12.02
C CYS A 107 9.93 -9.43 -13.53
N GLU A 108 8.96 -10.15 -14.11
CA GLU A 108 8.82 -10.30 -15.57
C GLU A 108 8.44 -8.99 -16.27
N ARG A 109 7.87 -8.03 -15.53
CA ARG A 109 7.38 -6.75 -16.05
C ARG A 109 8.26 -5.57 -15.65
N VAL A 110 9.39 -5.82 -14.99
CA VAL A 110 10.31 -4.77 -14.54
C VAL A 110 11.05 -4.17 -15.73
N ASN A 111 10.97 -2.85 -15.88
CA ASN A 111 11.70 -2.09 -16.89
C ASN A 111 12.80 -1.19 -16.30
N GLY A 112 12.79 -0.99 -14.98
CA GLY A 112 13.76 -0.15 -14.27
C GLY A 112 13.56 1.36 -14.44
N VAL A 113 12.52 1.81 -15.17
CA VAL A 113 12.20 3.23 -15.36
C VAL A 113 10.91 3.59 -14.64
N THR A 114 9.82 2.89 -14.95
CA THR A 114 8.51 3.12 -14.33
C THR A 114 8.11 2.01 -13.36
N ILE A 115 8.70 0.82 -13.49
CA ILE A 115 8.39 -0.36 -12.69
C ILE A 115 9.69 -0.90 -12.14
N PHE A 116 9.80 -0.89 -10.81
CA PHE A 116 10.93 -1.42 -10.06
C PHE A 116 10.59 -2.78 -9.44
N PRO A 117 11.59 -3.65 -9.18
CA PRO A 117 11.36 -4.89 -8.47
C PRO A 117 10.86 -4.61 -7.04
N LYS A 118 9.94 -5.44 -6.56
CA LYS A 118 9.29 -5.29 -5.26
C LYS A 118 9.64 -6.45 -4.34
N LEU A 119 9.80 -6.15 -3.05
CA LEU A 119 9.87 -7.17 -2.03
C LEU A 119 8.46 -7.64 -1.65
N PRO A 120 8.28 -8.92 -1.28
CA PRO A 120 6.99 -9.43 -0.80
C PRO A 120 6.42 -8.59 0.36
N VAL A 121 7.29 -8.06 1.23
CA VAL A 121 6.90 -7.18 2.33
C VAL A 121 6.15 -5.94 1.84
N TYR A 122 6.67 -5.25 0.81
CA TYR A 122 6.03 -4.06 0.26
C TYR A 122 4.68 -4.37 -0.40
N LEU A 123 4.57 -5.53 -1.06
CA LEU A 123 3.32 -5.97 -1.67
C LEU A 123 2.24 -6.27 -0.60
N ARG A 124 2.60 -6.84 0.54
CA ARG A 124 1.66 -7.05 1.66
C ARG A 124 1.13 -5.74 2.23
N THR A 125 2.01 -4.79 2.51
CA THR A 125 1.60 -3.47 3.04
C THR A 125 0.73 -2.72 2.04
N HIS A 126 1.06 -2.78 0.75
CA HIS A 126 0.24 -2.18 -0.29
C HIS A 126 -1.13 -2.89 -0.42
N PHE A 127 -1.17 -4.22 -0.30
CA PHE A 127 -2.41 -4.99 -0.31
C PHE A 127 -3.37 -4.58 0.80
N GLU A 128 -2.89 -4.40 2.03
CA GLU A 128 -3.73 -3.94 3.15
C GLU A 128 -4.38 -2.58 2.87
N THR A 129 -3.59 -1.65 2.32
CA THR A 129 -4.08 -0.32 1.95
C THR A 129 -5.09 -0.41 0.80
N PHE A 130 -4.83 -1.26 -0.20
CA PHE A 130 -5.70 -1.48 -1.34
C PHE A 130 -7.03 -2.12 -0.92
N ASP A 131 -6.99 -3.18 -0.10
CA ASP A 131 -8.17 -3.89 0.40
C ASP A 131 -9.04 -2.96 1.25
N HIS A 132 -8.43 -2.18 2.15
CA HIS A 132 -9.14 -1.13 2.87
C HIS A 132 -9.81 -0.13 1.92
N GLY A 133 -9.08 0.36 0.92
CA GLY A 133 -9.62 1.28 -0.08
C GLY A 133 -10.74 0.69 -0.96
N GLN A 134 -10.70 -0.60 -1.27
CA GLN A 134 -11.78 -1.30 -1.97
C GLN A 134 -13.03 -1.36 -1.08
N ARG A 135 -12.88 -1.78 0.18
CA ARG A 135 -14.01 -1.85 1.13
C ARG A 135 -14.67 -0.49 1.33
N VAL A 136 -13.88 0.59 1.43
CA VAL A 136 -14.42 1.96 1.50
C VAL A 136 -15.18 2.30 0.24
N ARG A 137 -14.64 2.00 -0.95
CA ARG A 137 -15.32 2.27 -2.22
C ARG A 137 -16.61 1.46 -2.38
N ASP A 138 -16.63 0.20 -1.95
CA ASP A 138 -17.81 -0.65 -1.97
C ASP A 138 -18.89 -0.13 -1.01
N ALA A 139 -18.51 0.30 0.19
CA ALA A 139 -19.42 0.94 1.14
C ALA A 139 -20.00 2.24 0.57
N LEU A 140 -19.16 3.11 0.00
CA LEU A 140 -19.60 4.35 -0.65
C LEU A 140 -20.52 4.08 -1.83
N LYS A 141 -20.26 3.04 -2.62
CA LYS A 141 -21.12 2.64 -3.73
C LYS A 141 -22.49 2.16 -3.24
N GLY A 142 -22.53 1.44 -2.11
CA GLY A 142 -23.78 1.07 -1.44
C GLY A 142 -24.56 2.28 -0.91
N MET A 143 -23.85 3.28 -0.38
CA MET A 143 -24.43 4.51 0.18
C MET A 143 -24.71 5.59 -0.86
N ALA A 144 -24.29 5.44 -2.12
CA ALA A 144 -24.37 6.49 -3.14
C ALA A 144 -25.81 7.02 -3.31
N GLY A 145 -26.79 6.11 -3.37
CA GLY A 145 -28.20 6.50 -3.48
C GLY A 145 -28.78 7.13 -2.20
N GLU A 146 -28.20 6.87 -1.04
CA GLU A 146 -28.59 7.52 0.22
C GLU A 146 -27.97 8.91 0.33
N LEU A 147 -26.71 9.07 -0.08
CA LEU A 147 -26.02 10.35 -0.15
C LEU A 147 -26.70 11.31 -1.14
N GLU A 148 -27.16 10.83 -2.30
CA GLU A 148 -27.93 11.64 -3.24
C GLU A 148 -29.25 12.13 -2.63
N LYS A 149 -29.95 11.28 -1.88
CA LYS A 149 -31.19 11.67 -1.17
C LYS A 149 -30.92 12.68 -0.07
N LEU A 150 -29.83 12.52 0.68
CA LEU A 150 -29.44 13.48 1.72
C LEU A 150 -29.08 14.83 1.11
N ALA A 151 -28.33 14.86 0.00
CA ALA A 151 -28.02 16.10 -0.72
C ALA A 151 -29.30 16.79 -1.24
N ALA A 152 -30.28 16.03 -1.73
CA ALA A 152 -31.57 16.59 -2.15
C ALA A 152 -32.35 17.19 -0.97
N MET A 153 -32.40 16.51 0.18
CA MET A 153 -33.04 17.05 1.39
C MET A 153 -32.34 18.29 1.94
N GLU A 154 -31.01 18.36 1.85
CA GLU A 154 -30.25 19.56 2.25
C GLU A 154 -30.59 20.77 1.37
N VAL A 155 -30.82 20.57 0.08
CA VAL A 155 -31.27 21.63 -0.83
C VAL A 155 -32.70 22.07 -0.47
N GLU A 156 -33.63 21.13 -0.31
CA GLU A 156 -35.02 21.44 0.05
C GLU A 156 -35.14 22.17 1.40
N THR A 157 -34.38 21.74 2.41
CA THR A 157 -34.39 22.39 3.73
C THR A 157 -33.78 23.79 3.69
N ARG A 158 -32.74 24.01 2.88
CA ARG A 158 -32.13 25.32 2.69
C ARG A 158 -33.03 26.29 1.91
N GLU A 159 -33.74 25.80 0.91
CA GLU A 159 -34.76 26.55 0.18
C GLU A 159 -35.95 26.91 1.08
N ALA A 160 -36.47 25.96 1.85
CA ALA A 160 -37.53 26.20 2.83
C ALA A 160 -37.12 27.23 3.89
N ALA A 161 -35.88 27.16 4.38
CA ALA A 161 -35.34 28.15 5.32
C ALA A 161 -35.22 29.55 4.69
N ALA A 162 -34.80 29.66 3.42
CA ALA A 162 -34.73 30.94 2.72
C ALA A 162 -36.12 31.58 2.55
N VAL A 163 -37.14 30.79 2.20
CA VAL A 163 -38.54 31.24 2.09
C VAL A 163 -39.09 31.68 3.45
N ALA A 164 -38.81 30.95 4.52
CA ALA A 164 -39.22 31.32 5.88
C ALA A 164 -38.59 32.65 6.34
N THR A 165 -37.30 32.86 6.03
CA THR A 165 -36.59 34.11 6.36
C THR A 165 -37.13 35.29 5.54
N ALA A 166 -37.49 35.07 4.27
CA ALA A 166 -38.12 36.09 3.43
C ALA A 166 -39.53 36.46 3.91
N ALA A 167 -40.33 35.48 4.33
CA ALA A 167 -41.66 35.70 4.90
C ALA A 167 -41.61 36.45 6.25
N ALA A 168 -40.61 36.18 7.09
CA ALA A 168 -40.40 36.91 8.33
C ALA A 168 -40.01 38.38 8.09
N SER A 169 -39.29 38.66 7.00
CA SER A 169 -38.86 40.02 6.63
C SER A 169 -39.97 40.86 6.00
N SER A 170 -40.95 40.24 5.33
CA SER A 170 -42.12 40.95 4.80
C SER A 170 -43.19 41.22 5.87
N ALA A 171 -43.26 40.39 6.92
CA ALA A 171 -44.17 40.59 8.05
C ALA A 171 -43.74 41.74 9.00
N SER A 172 -42.45 42.09 9.06
CA SER A 172 -41.94 43.21 9.86
C SER A 172 -42.13 44.58 9.18
N SER A 173 -42.54 44.60 7.91
CA SER A 173 -42.72 45.82 7.11
C SER A 173 -44.14 46.43 7.23
N SER A 174 -45.08 45.76 7.88
CA SER A 174 -46.50 46.15 7.93
C SER A 174 -46.99 46.74 9.26
N SER A 175 -46.11 46.94 10.25
CA SER A 175 -46.46 47.45 11.59
C SER A 175 -45.93 48.86 11.91
N GLY A 176 -45.90 49.74 10.90
CA GLY A 176 -45.48 51.14 11.06
C GLY A 176 -46.51 52.13 10.50
N THR A 177 -47.68 52.26 11.12
CA THR A 177 -48.59 53.40 10.86
C THR A 177 -49.37 53.79 12.11
N GLY A 178 -48.68 54.51 13.00
CA GLY A 178 -49.22 55.34 14.09
C GLY A 178 -48.11 56.36 14.38
N GLU A 179 -48.32 57.66 14.52
CA GLU A 179 -49.47 58.45 14.96
C GLU A 179 -49.29 59.84 14.32
N GLY A 180 -50.36 60.40 13.77
CA GLY A 180 -50.40 61.77 13.29
C GLY A 180 -51.42 62.56 14.08
N GLY A 181 -50.99 63.70 14.62
CA GLY A 181 -51.86 64.87 14.78
C GLY A 181 -52.03 65.40 16.20
N GLY A 182 -51.63 66.67 16.36
CA GLY A 182 -52.34 67.64 17.20
C GLY A 182 -51.64 68.05 18.48
#